data_AF-A0A2D7RC44-F1
#
_entry.id   AF-A0A2D7RC44-F1
#
_cell.length_a   1.000
_cell.length_b   1.000
_cell.length_c   1.000
_cell.angle_alpha   90.00
_cell.angle_beta   90.00
_cell.angle_gamma   90.00
#
_symmetry.space_group_name_H-M   'P 1'
#
loop_
_entity.id
_entity.type
_entity.pdbx_description
1 polymer ?
#
loop_
_entity_poly.entity_id
_entity_poly.type
_entity_poly.pdbx_seq_one_letter_code
_entity_poly.pdbx_strand_id
1 'polypeptide(L)'
;MFDHYHKKGEWMISARQSHIEMSGNIFNGNAISAANVMLMPNSLSSQLATHPIVPEKINMKMTMMGLMFTPTNKITLTPIINFIP
;
A
#
# COMPACT_ATOMS: atom_id res chain seq x y z
N MET A 1 -15.53 30.95 -14.10
CA MET A 1 -14.74 30.58 -12.90
C MET A 1 -15.66 29.83 -11.95
N PHE A 2 -15.70 28.50 -12.06
CA PHE A 2 -16.47 27.65 -11.16
C PHE A 2 -15.52 27.28 -10.01
N ASP A 3 -15.68 27.99 -8.91
CA ASP A 3 -14.79 27.92 -7.75
C ASP A 3 -15.05 26.60 -7.01
N HIS A 4 -14.32 25.54 -7.37
CA HIS A 4 -14.37 24.22 -6.72
C HIS A 4 -13.52 24.19 -5.44
N TYR A 5 -13.53 25.27 -4.64
CA TYR A 5 -13.04 25.16 -3.27
C TYR A 5 -14.17 24.62 -2.41
N HIS A 6 -13.87 23.54 -1.69
CA HIS A 6 -14.73 23.04 -0.62
C HIS A 6 -15.06 24.19 0.34
N LYS A 7 -16.35 24.34 0.68
CA LYS A 7 -16.78 25.49 1.50
C LYS A 7 -16.18 25.35 2.90
N LYS A 8 -15.85 26.50 3.51
CA LYS A 8 -15.39 26.57 4.91
C LYS A 8 -16.32 25.77 5.83
N GLY A 9 -15.73 24.89 6.62
CA GLY A 9 -16.43 24.05 7.59
C GLY A 9 -16.92 22.71 7.05
N GLU A 10 -16.65 22.38 5.78
CA GLU A 10 -16.91 21.04 5.27
C GLU A 10 -15.93 20.04 5.87
N TRP A 11 -16.48 18.91 6.30
CA TRP A 11 -15.73 17.76 6.76
C TRP A 11 -16.23 16.52 6.02
N MET A 12 -15.30 15.67 5.61
CA MET A 12 -15.60 14.39 4.99
C MET A 12 -14.85 13.29 5.73
N ILE A 13 -15.53 12.22 6.08
CA ILE A 13 -14.93 11.03 6.70
C ILE A 13 -15.00 9.89 5.70
N SER A 14 -13.89 9.19 5.54
CA SER A 14 -13.78 7.97 4.78
C SER A 14 -13.13 6.90 5.65
N ALA A 15 -13.71 5.71 5.65
CA ALA A 15 -13.08 4.52 6.21
C ALA A 15 -13.15 3.44 5.14
N ARG A 16 -12.02 2.83 4.82
CA ARG A 16 -11.95 1.70 3.90
C ARG A 16 -11.14 0.57 4.53
N GLN A 17 -11.61 -0.65 4.32
CA GLN A 17 -10.91 -1.85 4.71
C GLN A 17 -10.48 -2.58 3.43
N SER A 18 -9.19 -2.87 3.34
CA SER A 18 -8.58 -3.59 2.23
C SER A 18 -8.05 -4.93 2.73
N HIS A 19 -8.32 -5.98 1.98
CA HIS A 19 -7.79 -7.32 2.22
C HIS A 19 -6.95 -7.72 1.01
N ILE A 20 -5.66 -7.94 1.23
CA ILE A 20 -4.70 -8.32 0.19
C ILE A 20 -4.29 -9.77 0.47
N GLU A 21 -4.67 -10.64 -0.46
CA GLU A 21 -4.16 -12.02 -0.51
C GLU A 21 -3.26 -12.17 -1.71
N MET A 22 -2.01 -12.54 -1.44
CA MET A 22 -1.06 -12.95 -2.46
C MET A 22 -0.71 -14.41 -2.20
N SER A 23 -0.75 -15.22 -3.25
CA SER A 23 -0.35 -16.63 -3.21
C SER A 23 0.53 -16.94 -4.40
N GLY A 24 1.69 -17.53 -4.15
CA GLY A 24 2.71 -17.82 -5.14
C GLY A 24 3.54 -16.59 -5.54
N ASN A 25 4.55 -16.83 -6.36
CA ASN A 25 5.46 -15.80 -6.84
C ASN A 25 5.31 -15.67 -8.35
N ILE A 26 5.31 -14.43 -8.85
CA ILE A 26 5.21 -14.14 -10.27
C ILE A 26 6.45 -13.35 -10.68
N PHE A 27 7.12 -13.79 -11.73
CA PHE A 27 8.24 -13.07 -12.33
C PHE A 27 8.02 -12.93 -13.82
N ASN A 28 8.03 -11.68 -14.30
CA ASN A 28 7.79 -11.34 -15.71
C ASN A 28 6.48 -11.95 -16.28
N GLY A 29 5.41 -11.95 -15.48
CA GLY A 29 4.10 -12.49 -15.86
C GLY A 29 3.95 -14.02 -15.75
N ASN A 30 5.02 -14.74 -15.43
CA ASN A 30 4.99 -16.19 -15.26
C ASN A 30 5.05 -16.58 -13.78
N ALA A 31 4.28 -17.59 -13.38
CA ALA A 31 4.38 -18.17 -12.06
C ALA A 31 5.73 -18.88 -11.89
N ILE A 32 6.42 -18.63 -10.78
CA ILE A 32 7.71 -19.23 -10.46
C ILE A 32 7.67 -19.90 -9.09
N SER A 33 8.39 -21.01 -8.95
CA SER A 33 8.53 -21.72 -7.68
C SER A 33 9.44 -20.93 -6.72
N ALA A 34 9.23 -21.09 -5.41
CA ALA A 34 10.08 -20.45 -4.41
C ALA A 34 11.56 -20.86 -4.55
N ALA A 35 11.85 -22.13 -4.89
CA ALA A 35 13.21 -22.60 -5.14
C ALA A 35 13.91 -21.83 -6.27
N ASN A 36 13.18 -21.48 -7.34
CA ASN A 36 13.72 -20.70 -8.44
C ASN A 36 13.96 -19.23 -8.02
N VAL A 37 13.10 -18.66 -7.16
CA VAL A 37 13.30 -17.31 -6.59
C VAL A 37 14.54 -17.27 -5.69
N MET A 38 14.77 -18.33 -4.90
CA MET A 38 15.94 -18.41 -4.01
C MET A 38 17.25 -18.39 -4.79
N LEU A 39 17.29 -19.01 -5.97
CA LEU A 39 18.47 -19.08 -6.84
C LEU A 39 18.70 -17.80 -7.67
N MET A 40 17.77 -16.83 -7.63
CA MET A 40 17.94 -15.57 -8.37
C MET A 40 19.02 -14.71 -7.72
N PRO A 41 19.87 -14.06 -8.54
CA PRO A 41 20.93 -13.19 -8.05
C PRO A 41 20.33 -12.01 -7.30
N ASN A 42 20.68 -11.89 -6.02
CA ASN A 42 20.27 -10.77 -5.19
C ASN A 42 21.10 -9.52 -5.53
N SER A 43 20.55 -8.64 -6.37
CA SER A 43 21.23 -7.39 -6.79
C SER A 43 21.36 -6.35 -5.67
N LEU A 44 20.71 -6.56 -4.52
CA LEU A 44 20.69 -5.63 -3.39
C LEU A 44 21.66 -6.01 -2.26
N SER A 45 22.26 -7.21 -2.29
CA SER A 45 23.23 -7.64 -1.29
C SER A 45 24.50 -8.15 -1.96
N SER A 46 25.62 -7.48 -1.69
CA SER A 46 26.95 -7.92 -2.12
C SER A 46 27.47 -9.12 -1.33
N GLN A 47 26.77 -9.55 -0.27
CA GLN A 47 27.22 -10.62 0.64
C GLN A 47 26.41 -11.92 0.52
N LEU A 48 25.16 -11.86 0.05
CA LEU A 48 24.32 -13.05 -0.15
C LEU A 48 23.94 -13.15 -1.63
N ALA A 49 24.49 -14.14 -2.33
CA ALA A 49 24.23 -14.37 -3.75
C ALA A 49 22.77 -14.76 -4.05
N THR A 50 21.99 -15.13 -3.03
CA THR A 50 20.65 -15.73 -3.15
C THR A 50 19.67 -15.11 -2.16
N HIS A 51 18.37 -15.21 -2.45
CA HIS A 51 17.30 -14.82 -1.53
C HIS A 51 17.02 -15.97 -0.54
N PRO A 52 17.37 -15.85 0.76
CA PRO A 52 17.26 -16.97 1.70
C PRO A 52 15.82 -17.24 2.17
N ILE A 53 14.91 -16.28 2.01
CA ILE A 53 13.51 -16.40 2.43
C ILE A 53 12.63 -15.83 1.32
N VAL A 54 11.70 -16.66 0.85
CA VAL A 54 10.75 -16.29 -0.20
C VAL A 54 9.33 -16.48 0.36
N PRO A 55 8.58 -15.38 0.57
CA PRO A 55 7.22 -15.49 1.06
C PRO A 55 6.31 -16.04 -0.02
N GLU A 56 5.78 -17.25 0.17
CA GLU A 56 4.84 -17.88 -0.77
C GLU A 56 3.39 -17.42 -0.57
N LYS A 57 3.06 -16.88 0.61
CA LYS A 57 1.72 -16.39 0.95
C LYS A 57 1.84 -15.10 1.74
N ILE A 58 1.11 -14.08 1.32
CA ILE A 58 0.96 -12.82 2.06
C ILE A 58 -0.52 -12.59 2.27
N ASN A 59 -0.94 -12.51 3.52
CA ASN A 59 -2.28 -12.06 3.91
C ASN A 59 -2.10 -10.76 4.68
N MET A 60 -2.55 -9.65 4.09
CA MET A 60 -2.49 -8.34 4.72
C MET A 60 -3.89 -7.76 4.81
N LYS A 61 -4.26 -7.35 6.01
CA LYS A 61 -5.46 -6.54 6.25
C LYS A 61 -5.00 -5.12 6.46
N MET A 62 -5.54 -4.16 5.73
CA MET A 62 -5.22 -2.75 5.93
C MET A 62 -6.52 -2.00 6.17
N THR A 63 -6.58 -1.27 7.27
CA THR A 63 -7.66 -0.33 7.54
C THR A 63 -7.12 1.07 7.29
N MET A 64 -7.72 1.79 6.35
CA MET A 64 -7.38 3.19 6.08
C MET A 64 -8.55 4.08 6.49
N MET A 65 -8.27 5.04 7.35
CA MET A 65 -9.20 6.09 7.75
C MET A 65 -8.67 7.42 7.23
N GLY A 66 -9.49 8.13 6.47
CA GLY A 66 -9.20 9.46 5.94
C GLY A 66 -10.22 10.45 6.47
N LEU A 67 -9.74 11.57 6.98
CA LEU A 67 -10.56 12.72 7.34
C LEU A 67 -10.13 13.89 6.46
N MET A 68 -11.07 14.60 5.89
CA MET A 68 -10.83 15.89 5.23
C MET A 68 -11.52 16.96 6.05
N PHE A 69 -10.81 18.02 6.38
CA PHE A 69 -11.30 19.16 7.13
C PHE A 69 -10.86 20.45 6.46
N THR A 70 -11.82 21.31 6.12
CA THR A 70 -11.57 22.59 5.44
C THR A 70 -11.83 23.76 6.40
N PRO A 71 -10.84 24.19 7.22
CA PRO A 71 -11.03 25.29 8.18
C PRO A 71 -11.28 26.66 7.53
N THR A 72 -10.83 26.86 6.29
CA THR A 72 -11.06 28.09 5.51
C THR A 72 -11.23 27.75 4.03
N ASN A 73 -11.85 28.61 3.23
CA ASN A 73 -12.02 28.40 1.77
C ASN A 73 -10.69 28.28 0.99
N LYS A 74 -9.53 28.41 1.65
CA LYS A 74 -8.20 28.38 1.02
C LYS A 74 -7.33 27.21 1.49
N ILE A 75 -7.72 26.55 2.58
CA ILE A 75 -6.90 25.53 3.24
C ILE A 75 -7.78 24.32 3.54
N THR A 76 -7.37 23.16 3.01
CA THR A 76 -7.95 21.86 3.31
C THR A 76 -6.87 20.98 3.92
N LEU A 77 -7.18 20.35 5.06
CA LEU A 77 -6.34 19.38 5.74
C LEU A 77 -6.91 17.98 5.51
N THR A 78 -6.09 17.03 5.06
CA THR A 78 -6.51 15.65 4.79
C THR A 78 -5.62 14.63 5.51
N PRO A 79 -5.73 14.47 6.85
CA PRO A 79 -5.05 13.39 7.54
C PRO A 79 -5.55 12.02 7.07
N ILE A 80 -4.60 11.13 6.77
CA ILE A 80 -4.84 9.73 6.41
C ILE A 80 -4.07 8.87 7.41
N ILE A 81 -4.77 7.92 8.03
CA ILE A 81 -4.23 6.99 9.02
C ILE A 81 -4.40 5.58 8.46
N ASN A 82 -3.29 4.83 8.38
CA ASN A 82 -3.28 3.44 7.94
C ASN A 82 -2.93 2.54 9.14
N PHE A 83 -3.70 1.49 9.34
CA PHE A 83 -3.46 0.47 10.34
C PHE A 83 -3.39 -0.90 9.67
N ILE A 84 -2.27 -1.59 9.88
CA ILE A 84 -2.03 -2.96 9.42
C ILE A 84 -1.88 -3.80 10.70
N PRO A 85 -2.82 -4.71 11.02
CA PRO A 85 -2.70 -5.64 12.12
C PRO A 85 -1.78 -6.81 11.79
#